data_AF-A0A349PK45-F1
#
_entry.id   AF-A0A349PK45-F1
#
_cell.length_a   1.000
_cell.length_b   1.000
_cell.length_c   1.000
_cell.angle_alpha   90.00
_cell.angle_beta   90.00
_cell.angle_gamma   90.00
#
_symmetry.space_group_name_H-M   'P 1'
#
loop_
_entity.id
_entity.type
_entity.pdbx_description
1 polymer ?
#
loop_
_entity_poly.entity_id
_entity_poly.type
_entity_poly.pdbx_seq_one_letter_code
_entity_poly.pdbx_strand_id
1 'polypeptide(L)'
;MKKVAKTGLDFIIDKLTNSIENVVTGDSFATDISIVTLTDLKIITKKNNWQFDWKFEYKKPEREVYKLTIVNNQQVLQGLISLEIKEDHVYMHLVESAPFNKGKTKMYAGVPGNLVACYYVFNRV
;
A
#
# COMPACT_ATOMS: atom_id res chain seq x y z
N MET A 1 -22.29 -1.64 27.21
CA MET A 1 -21.08 -0.93 26.73
C MET A 1 -19.85 -1.70 27.22
N LYS A 2 -18.97 -2.16 26.32
CA LYS A 2 -17.72 -2.84 26.73
C LYS A 2 -16.76 -1.79 27.31
N LYS A 3 -16.21 -2.04 28.50
CA LYS A 3 -15.19 -1.18 29.12
C LYS A 3 -13.92 -1.25 28.26
N VAL A 4 -13.52 -0.12 27.68
CA VAL A 4 -12.22 0.03 27.01
C VAL A 4 -11.16 0.09 28.10
N ALA A 5 -10.20 -0.84 28.06
CA ALA A 5 -9.08 -0.84 28.98
C ALA A 5 -8.23 0.42 28.74
N LYS A 6 -7.81 1.11 29.82
CA LYS A 6 -6.91 2.26 29.72
C LYS A 6 -5.53 1.78 29.25
N THR A 7 -5.32 1.74 27.95
CA THR A 7 -3.99 1.80 27.35
C THR A 7 -3.47 3.20 27.61
N GLY A 8 -2.24 3.39 28.09
CA GLY A 8 -1.64 4.71 28.35
C GLY A 8 -1.40 5.58 27.10
N LEU A 9 -2.25 5.43 26.09
CA LEU A 9 -2.24 6.08 24.79
C LEU A 9 -3.57 6.83 24.66
N ASP A 10 -3.51 8.09 24.24
CA ASP A 10 -4.70 8.92 24.03
C ASP A 10 -5.43 8.62 22.70
N PHE A 11 -5.05 7.52 22.03
CA PHE A 11 -5.60 7.11 20.74
C PHE A 11 -5.98 5.63 20.74
N ILE A 12 -6.92 5.28 19.86
CA ILE A 12 -7.39 3.92 19.67
C ILE A 12 -6.65 3.33 18.47
N ILE A 13 -5.94 2.22 18.69
CA ILE A 13 -5.43 1.39 17.61
C ILE A 13 -6.57 0.49 17.15
N ASP A 14 -7.04 0.69 15.92
CA ASP A 14 -8.16 -0.09 15.37
C ASP A 14 -7.77 -1.57 15.22
N LYS A 15 -6.68 -1.85 14.50
CA LYS A 15 -6.16 -3.21 14.29
C LYS A 15 -4.69 -3.20 13.87
N LEU A 16 -3.93 -4.18 14.34
CA LEU A 16 -2.63 -4.55 13.78
C LEU A 16 -2.84 -5.70 12.80
N THR A 17 -2.49 -5.50 11.53
CA THR A 17 -2.67 -6.51 10.48
C THR A 17 -1.31 -6.97 9.97
N ASN A 18 -1.07 -8.28 9.99
CA ASN A 18 0.18 -8.88 9.48
C ASN A 18 0.26 -8.86 7.95
N SER A 19 -0.89 -8.80 7.28
CA SER A 19 -0.98 -8.62 5.84
C SER A 19 -2.26 -7.87 5.46
N ILE A 20 -2.67 -7.89 4.19
CA ILE A 20 -3.97 -7.34 3.81
C ILE A 20 -5.10 -8.32 4.17
N GLU A 21 -6.24 -7.78 4.56
CA GLU A 21 -7.37 -8.57 5.04
C GLU A 21 -8.66 -8.16 4.34
N ASN A 22 -9.42 -9.13 3.84
CA ASN A 22 -10.74 -8.85 3.26
C ASN A 22 -11.69 -8.40 4.38
N VAL A 23 -12.31 -7.22 4.23
CA VAL A 23 -13.13 -6.64 5.31
C VAL A 23 -14.45 -7.38 5.56
N VAL A 24 -14.90 -8.19 4.60
CA VAL A 24 -16.17 -8.94 4.68
C VAL A 24 -15.93 -10.31 5.30
N THR A 25 -14.91 -11.04 4.82
CA THR A 25 -14.65 -12.41 5.26
C THR A 25 -13.68 -12.49 6.44
N GLY A 26 -12.83 -11.48 6.63
CA GLY A 26 -11.73 -11.52 7.59
C GLY A 26 -10.52 -12.33 7.14
N ASP A 27 -10.52 -12.83 5.90
CA ASP A 27 -9.42 -13.63 5.37
C ASP A 27 -8.18 -12.75 5.14
N SER A 28 -7.02 -13.25 5.57
CA SER A 28 -5.74 -12.61 5.32
C SER A 28 -5.05 -13.22 4.11
N PHE A 29 -4.48 -12.37 3.26
CA PHE A 29 -3.86 -12.78 2.01
C PHE A 29 -2.38 -12.43 2.03
N ALA A 30 -1.53 -13.39 1.66
CA ALA A 30 -0.12 -13.12 1.43
C ALA A 30 0.06 -12.13 0.27
N THR A 31 0.98 -11.19 0.45
CA THR A 31 1.24 -10.12 -0.52
C THR A 31 2.67 -10.14 -1.03
N ASP A 32 2.84 -9.73 -2.28
CA ASP A 32 4.12 -9.46 -2.90
C ASP A 32 4.30 -7.96 -3.16
N ILE A 33 5.53 -7.49 -3.02
CA ILE A 33 5.97 -6.19 -3.54
C ILE A 33 6.86 -6.40 -4.75
N SER A 34 6.61 -5.61 -5.80
CA SER A 34 7.46 -5.56 -6.99
C SER A 34 7.49 -4.15 -7.56
N ILE A 35 8.45 -3.88 -8.46
CA ILE A 35 8.56 -2.60 -9.15
C ILE A 35 7.43 -2.50 -10.18
N VAL A 36 6.85 -1.30 -10.33
CA VAL A 36 5.87 -0.98 -11.38
C VAL A 36 6.53 -1.15 -12.75
N THR A 37 5.79 -1.70 -13.71
CA THR A 37 6.25 -1.89 -15.08
C THR A 37 5.47 -1.00 -16.04
N LEU A 38 5.95 -0.88 -17.28
CA LEU A 38 5.25 -0.12 -18.33
C LEU A 38 3.84 -0.67 -18.63
N THR A 39 3.57 -1.96 -18.41
CA THR A 39 2.23 -2.52 -18.57
C THR A 39 1.29 -2.07 -17.47
N ASP A 40 1.79 -1.93 -16.24
CA ASP A 40 1.00 -1.45 -15.10
C ASP A 40 0.57 0.00 -15.31
N LEU A 41 1.42 0.85 -15.93
CA LEU A 41 1.09 2.25 -16.24
C LEU A 41 -0.19 2.42 -17.09
N LYS A 42 -0.60 1.38 -17.84
CA LYS A 42 -1.84 1.40 -18.62
C LYS A 42 -3.08 1.27 -17.74
N ILE A 43 -2.95 0.65 -16.56
CA ILE A 43 -4.06 0.41 -15.62
C ILE A 43 -4.08 1.41 -14.46
N ILE A 44 -2.94 1.96 -14.03
CA ILE A 44 -2.84 2.90 -12.90
C ILE A 44 -3.10 4.36 -13.29
N THR A 45 -4.21 4.60 -14.00
CA THR A 45 -4.56 5.92 -14.55
C THR A 45 -5.71 6.58 -13.80
N LYS A 46 -5.80 7.92 -13.89
CA LYS A 46 -6.94 8.68 -13.36
C LYS A 46 -8.29 8.25 -13.95
N LYS A 47 -8.31 7.77 -15.20
CA LYS A 47 -9.50 7.18 -15.84
C LYS A 47 -9.98 5.93 -15.09
N ASN A 48 -9.06 5.18 -14.51
CA ASN A 48 -9.35 4.01 -13.66
C ASN A 48 -9.46 4.39 -12.18
N ASN A 49 -9.81 5.64 -11.87
CA ASN A 49 -10.06 6.17 -10.52
C ASN A 49 -8.86 6.20 -9.56
N TRP A 50 -7.63 6.09 -10.09
CA TRP A 50 -6.43 6.46 -9.33
C TRP A 50 -6.39 7.99 -9.16
N GLN A 51 -6.00 8.47 -7.99
CA GLN A 51 -5.98 9.90 -7.68
C GLN A 51 -4.72 10.57 -8.21
N PHE A 52 -3.57 9.90 -8.09
CA PHE A 52 -2.29 10.46 -8.50
C PHE A 52 -1.93 10.13 -9.95
N ASP A 53 -1.03 10.93 -10.52
CA ASP A 53 -0.44 10.64 -11.83
C ASP A 53 0.81 9.77 -11.65
N TRP A 54 0.61 8.45 -11.60
CA TRP A 54 1.70 7.50 -11.43
C TRP A 54 2.65 7.44 -12.62
N LYS A 55 2.21 7.87 -13.81
CA LYS A 55 3.09 7.97 -14.97
C LYS A 55 4.07 9.15 -14.81
N PHE A 56 3.65 10.21 -14.13
CA PHE A 56 4.55 11.30 -13.76
C PHE A 56 5.60 10.83 -12.75
N GLU A 57 5.18 10.15 -11.68
CA GLU A 57 6.11 9.59 -10.68
C GLU A 57 7.12 8.61 -11.29
N TYR A 58 6.64 7.66 -12.10
CA TYR A 58 7.48 6.65 -12.75
C TYR A 58 8.57 7.23 -13.67
N LYS A 59 8.37 8.45 -14.19
CA LYS A 59 9.34 9.11 -15.07
C LYS A 59 10.46 9.83 -14.32
N LYS A 60 10.36 9.96 -13.00
CA LYS A 60 11.36 10.63 -12.18
C LYS A 60 12.54 9.68 -11.96
N PRO A 61 13.75 9.98 -12.46
CA PRO A 61 14.89 9.07 -12.35
C PRO A 61 15.34 8.84 -10.91
N GLU A 62 15.07 9.79 -10.01
CA GLU A 62 15.38 9.69 -8.59
C GLU A 62 14.36 8.86 -7.78
N ARG A 63 13.27 8.38 -8.41
CA ARG A 63 12.18 7.68 -7.73
C ARG A 63 12.02 6.26 -8.21
N GLU A 64 11.67 5.38 -7.29
CA GLU A 64 11.23 4.03 -7.56
C GLU A 64 9.77 3.87 -7.15
N VAL A 65 8.95 3.36 -8.08
CA VAL A 65 7.54 3.11 -7.83
C VAL A 65 7.33 1.62 -7.63
N TYR A 66 6.82 1.26 -6.46
CA TYR A 66 6.51 -0.11 -6.09
C TYR A 66 5.00 -0.34 -6.08
N LYS A 67 4.61 -1.59 -6.38
CA LYS A 67 3.23 -2.08 -6.34
C LYS A 67 3.09 -3.20 -5.33
N LEU A 68 1.93 -3.25 -4.66
CA LEU A 68 1.51 -4.35 -3.81
C LEU A 68 0.49 -5.21 -4.56
N THR A 69 0.71 -6.52 -4.58
CA THR A 69 -0.22 -7.51 -5.16
C THR A 69 -0.44 -8.66 -4.19
N ILE A 70 -1.49 -9.45 -4.40
CA ILE A 70 -1.63 -10.75 -3.71
C ILE A 70 -0.78 -11.77 -4.46
N VAL A 71 -0.05 -12.65 -3.74
CA VAL A 71 0.90 -13.62 -4.32
C VAL A 71 0.32 -14.39 -5.51
N ASN A 72 -0.92 -14.86 -5.38
CA ASN A 72 -1.61 -15.65 -6.42
C ASN A 72 -2.51 -14.80 -7.34
N ASN A 73 -2.37 -13.47 -7.32
CA ASN A 73 -3.15 -12.56 -8.16
C ASN A 73 -2.36 -11.26 -8.46
N GLN A 74 -1.26 -11.41 -9.18
CA GLN A 74 -0.35 -10.30 -9.52
C GLN A 74 -0.92 -9.29 -10.54
N GLN A 75 -2.04 -9.61 -11.19
CA GLN A 75 -2.70 -8.69 -12.12
C GLN A 75 -3.52 -7.61 -11.39
N VAL A 76 -3.89 -7.86 -10.14
CA VAL A 76 -4.70 -6.93 -9.33
C VAL A 76 -3.82 -6.18 -8.36
N LEU A 77 -3.53 -4.92 -8.69
CA LEU A 77 -2.78 -4.01 -7.85
C LEU A 77 -3.65 -3.57 -6.67
N GLN A 78 -3.14 -3.79 -5.47
CA GLN A 78 -3.81 -3.44 -4.21
C GLN A 78 -3.47 -2.02 -3.77
N GLY A 79 -2.28 -1.53 -4.11
CA GLY A 79 -1.81 -0.18 -3.84
C GLY A 79 -0.41 0.06 -4.44
N LEU A 80 0.03 1.31 -4.33
CA LEU A 80 1.27 1.83 -4.91
C LEU A 80 1.99 2.74 -3.91
N ILE A 81 3.31 2.79 -4.01
CA ILE A 81 4.16 3.70 -3.25
C ILE A 81 5.32 4.21 -4.13
N SER A 82 5.59 5.52 -4.08
CA SER A 82 6.72 6.18 -4.76
C SER A 82 7.74 6.57 -3.72
N LEU A 83 8.96 6.05 -3.86
CA LEU A 83 10.05 6.22 -2.90
C LEU A 83 11.28 6.82 -3.55
N GLU A 84 12.04 7.59 -2.79
CA GLU A 84 13.37 8.07 -3.15
C GLU A 84 14.33 7.78 -1.99
N ILE A 85 15.42 7.08 -2.27
CA ILE A 85 16.41 6.70 -1.27
C ILE A 85 17.47 7.81 -1.20
N LYS A 86 17.65 8.38 -0.02
CA LYS A 86 18.74 9.32 0.30
C LYS A 86 19.73 8.64 1.25
N GLU A 87 20.87 9.29 1.48
CA GLU A 87 21.95 8.73 2.30
C GLU A 87 21.52 8.46 3.76
N ASP A 88 20.67 9.32 4.32
CA ASP A 88 20.30 9.31 5.73
C ASP A 88 18.81 8.98 5.97
N HIS A 89 17.98 8.97 4.92
CA HIS A 89 16.56 8.70 5.02
C HIS A 89 15.95 8.22 3.70
N VAL A 90 14.69 7.80 3.77
CA VAL A 90 13.89 7.44 2.59
C VAL A 90 12.72 8.41 2.50
N TYR A 91 12.61 9.11 1.38
CA TYR A 91 11.45 9.94 1.07
C TYR A 91 10.33 9.09 0.50
N MET A 92 9.16 9.21 1.11
CA MET A 92 7.92 8.68 0.57
C MET A 92 7.16 9.79 -0.13
N HIS A 93 7.31 9.87 -1.46
CA HIS A 93 6.68 10.92 -2.26
C HIS A 93 5.16 10.77 -2.29
N LEU A 94 4.68 9.55 -2.57
CA LEU A 94 3.27 9.22 -2.64
C LEU A 94 3.01 7.81 -2.13
N VAL A 95 1.83 7.62 -1.53
CA VAL A 95 1.29 6.31 -1.18
C VAL A 95 -0.20 6.32 -1.49
N GLU A 96 -0.70 5.26 -2.14
CA GLU A 96 -2.11 5.18 -2.53
C GLU A 96 -2.60 3.73 -2.53
N SER A 97 -3.75 3.50 -1.90
CA SER A 97 -4.51 2.26 -2.09
C SER A 97 -5.23 2.27 -3.44
N ALA A 98 -5.41 1.10 -4.04
CA ALA A 98 -6.25 0.96 -5.24
C ALA A 98 -7.67 1.50 -5.00
N PRO A 99 -8.40 1.93 -6.05
CA PRO A 99 -9.70 2.59 -5.91
C PRO A 99 -10.72 1.81 -5.06
N PHE A 100 -10.73 0.48 -5.20
CA PHE A 100 -11.63 -0.42 -4.46
C PHE A 100 -11.18 -0.66 -2.99
N ASN A 101 -10.00 -0.17 -2.59
CA ASN A 101 -9.45 -0.26 -1.24
C ASN A 101 -9.48 1.08 -0.49
N LYS A 102 -10.33 2.02 -0.91
CA LYS A 102 -10.47 3.35 -0.30
C LYS A 102 -11.78 3.51 0.47
N GLY A 103 -11.71 4.34 1.51
CA GLY A 103 -12.88 4.76 2.28
C GLY A 103 -13.51 3.65 3.14
N LYS A 104 -14.79 3.83 3.47
CA LYS A 104 -15.55 2.92 4.35
C LYS A 104 -15.94 1.60 3.67
N THR A 105 -16.05 1.60 2.35
CA THR A 105 -16.44 0.43 1.53
C THR A 105 -15.24 -0.27 0.89
N LYS A 106 -14.05 -0.12 1.49
CA LYS A 106 -12.82 -0.76 1.01
C LYS A 106 -12.96 -2.29 1.01
N MET A 107 -12.42 -2.96 0.02
CA MET A 107 -12.42 -4.43 -0.05
C MET A 107 -11.38 -5.04 0.91
N TYR A 108 -10.17 -4.48 0.92
CA TYR A 108 -9.09 -4.92 1.79
C TYR A 108 -8.64 -3.82 2.76
N ALA A 109 -8.41 -4.22 4.01
CA ALA A 109 -7.73 -3.41 5.03
C ALA A 109 -6.22 -3.67 5.01
N GLY A 110 -5.43 -2.75 5.59
CA GLY A 110 -3.98 -2.94 5.78
C GLY A 110 -3.08 -2.62 4.59
N VAL A 111 -3.64 -2.20 3.44
CA VAL A 111 -2.86 -1.94 2.20
C VAL A 111 -1.73 -0.92 2.40
N PRO A 112 -1.96 0.32 2.91
CA PRO A 112 -0.86 1.28 3.09
C PRO A 112 0.18 0.80 4.11
N GLY A 113 -0.26 0.13 5.18
CA GLY A 113 0.64 -0.42 6.19
C GLY A 113 1.59 -1.47 5.61
N ASN A 114 1.08 -2.34 4.74
CA ASN A 114 1.88 -3.36 4.05
C ASN A 114 2.88 -2.76 3.07
N LEU A 115 2.47 -1.74 2.31
CA LEU A 115 3.37 -1.01 1.39
C LEU A 115 4.58 -0.44 2.15
N VAL A 116 4.34 0.20 3.30
CA VAL A 116 5.42 0.77 4.11
C VAL A 116 6.26 -0.33 4.77
N ALA A 117 5.63 -1.32 5.40
CA ALA A 117 6.34 -2.36 6.14
C ALA A 117 7.28 -3.20 5.26
N CYS A 118 6.81 -3.64 4.09
CA CYS A 118 7.60 -4.50 3.21
C CYS A 118 8.86 -3.79 2.68
N TYR A 119 8.78 -2.51 2.31
CA TYR A 119 9.95 -1.77 1.85
C TYR A 119 11.09 -1.77 2.88
N TYR A 120 10.76 -1.55 4.17
CA TYR A 120 11.75 -1.57 5.25
C TYR A 120 12.40 -2.93 5.46
N VAL A 121 11.71 -4.03 5.14
CA VAL A 121 12.26 -5.38 5.23
C VAL A 121 13.20 -5.67 4.06
N PHE A 122 12.83 -5.29 2.84
CA PHE A 122 13.65 -5.57 1.64
C PHE A 122 14.97 -4.80 1.58
N ASN A 123 15.07 -3.62 2.21
CA ASN A 123 16.29 -2.78 2.17
C ASN A 123 17.22 -2.96 3.39
N ARG A 124 16.95 -3.96 4.25
CA ARG A 124 17.82 -4.32 5.39
C ARG A 124 18.56 -5.65 5.22
N VAL A 125 18.56 -6.22 4.02
CA VAL A 125 19.27 -7.48 3.69
C VAL A 125 20.44 -7.19 2.77
#